data_AF-A0A9X4LLJ5-F1
#
_entry.id   AF-A0A9X4LLJ5-F1
#
_cell.length_a   1.000
_cell.length_b   1.000
_cell.length_c   1.000
_cell.angle_alpha   90.00
_cell.angle_beta   90.00
_cell.angle_gamma   90.00
#
_symmetry.space_group_name_H-M   'P 1'
#
loop_
_entity.id
_entity.type
_entity.pdbx_description
1 polymer ?
#
loop_
_entity_poly.entity_id
_entity_poly.type
_entity_poly.pdbx_seq_one_letter_code
_entity_poly.pdbx_strand_id
1 'polypeptide(L)'
;MNSLMASIENKSRTQVSVKKRDDLTKCFPYDKSEAATAYVAELKEAGHKPLLSVLDESYLVRWKDEYGKRVSKSAGSAAEADAIKKRVEADQYHGLFVDYTEGHKLKLSDLVIRYLWEEAPRLKSFLIGAYQINSWLVDAGLPRQDIAEVHAAHKNPEDRNLRIPKPNGHRMSEPNEAAKFILKPFSEIGPTDLQRYVDERSEDVDPATINRELDVISRVCRVAIDKWRIHG
;
A
#
# COMPACT_ATOMS: atom_id res chain seq x y z
N MET A 1 -20.78 -14.52 1.61
CA MET A 1 -19.39 -14.77 2.07
C MET A 1 -18.52 -14.95 0.84
N ASN A 2 -17.96 -13.86 0.30
CA ASN A 2 -17.22 -13.89 -0.96
C ASN A 2 -15.75 -14.25 -0.69
N SER A 3 -15.34 -15.44 -1.12
CA SER A 3 -13.95 -15.87 -1.09
C SER A 3 -13.15 -15.07 -2.12
N LEU A 4 -12.40 -14.06 -1.64
CA LEU A 4 -11.42 -13.29 -2.41
C LEU A 4 -10.03 -13.96 -2.43
N MET A 5 -9.88 -15.13 -1.81
CA MET A 5 -8.58 -15.74 -1.53
C MET A 5 -7.92 -16.39 -2.75
N ALA A 6 -6.59 -16.34 -2.77
CA ALA A 6 -5.79 -17.02 -3.78
C ALA A 6 -5.86 -18.56 -3.59
N SER A 7 -6.07 -19.28 -4.68
CA SER A 7 -6.15 -20.75 -4.73
C SER A 7 -4.92 -21.34 -5.42
N ILE A 8 -4.39 -22.46 -4.92
CA ILE A 8 -3.31 -23.21 -5.55
C ILE A 8 -3.88 -24.49 -6.19
N GLU A 9 -3.49 -24.77 -7.42
CA GLU A 9 -3.84 -25.99 -8.15
C GLU A 9 -2.54 -26.71 -8.56
N ASN A 10 -2.38 -27.98 -8.21
CA ASN A 10 -1.25 -28.79 -8.70
C ASN A 10 -1.50 -29.17 -10.17
N LYS A 11 -0.60 -28.75 -11.06
CA LYS A 11 -0.63 -29.00 -12.51
C LYS A 11 0.51 -29.93 -12.96
N SER A 12 1.10 -30.66 -12.02
CA SER A 12 2.20 -31.59 -12.27
C SER A 12 1.75 -32.83 -13.01
N ARG A 13 2.71 -33.51 -13.65
CA ARG A 13 2.45 -34.81 -14.29
C ARG A 13 2.09 -35.88 -13.25
N THR A 14 1.32 -36.86 -13.69
CA THR A 14 1.05 -38.07 -12.92
C THR A 14 2.03 -39.16 -13.35
N GLN A 15 2.76 -39.73 -12.41
CA GLN A 15 3.68 -40.84 -12.62
C GLN A 15 3.00 -42.16 -12.22
N VAL A 16 3.09 -43.14 -13.12
CA VAL A 16 2.77 -44.54 -12.83
C VAL A 16 4.08 -45.29 -12.76
N SER A 17 4.41 -45.90 -11.62
CA SER A 17 5.66 -46.65 -11.43
C SER A 17 5.39 -48.05 -10.90
N VAL A 18 6.29 -48.99 -11.17
CA VAL A 18 6.24 -50.35 -10.62
C VAL A 18 7.55 -50.60 -9.88
N LYS A 19 7.46 -51.12 -8.65
CA LYS A 19 8.62 -51.32 -7.79
C LYS A 19 9.69 -52.18 -8.49
N LYS A 20 10.92 -51.65 -8.59
CA LYS A 20 12.09 -52.29 -9.24
C LYS A 20 11.95 -52.50 -10.77
N ARG A 21 11.03 -51.80 -11.43
CA ARG A 21 10.77 -51.89 -12.88
C ARG A 21 10.67 -50.49 -13.46
N ASP A 22 11.82 -49.85 -13.63
CA ASP A 22 11.91 -48.48 -14.16
C ASP A 22 11.50 -48.42 -15.64
N ASP A 23 11.65 -49.54 -16.35
CA ASP A 23 11.20 -49.75 -17.74
C ASP A 23 9.68 -49.57 -17.93
N LEU A 24 8.89 -49.79 -16.87
CA LEU A 24 7.44 -49.63 -16.90
C LEU A 24 6.97 -48.26 -16.38
N THR A 25 7.89 -47.40 -15.95
CA THR A 25 7.54 -46.09 -15.39
C THR A 25 7.15 -45.13 -16.51
N LYS A 26 5.94 -44.57 -16.42
CA LYS A 26 5.45 -43.57 -17.37
C LYS A 26 4.89 -42.34 -16.65
N CYS A 27 5.11 -41.18 -17.25
CA CYS A 27 4.54 -39.92 -16.79
C CYS A 27 3.47 -39.44 -17.77
N PHE A 28 2.36 -38.99 -17.24
CA PHE A 28 1.21 -38.48 -17.98
C PHE A 28 1.02 -37.01 -17.65
N PRO A 29 0.77 -36.15 -18.65
CA PRO A 29 0.36 -34.75 -18.44
C PRO A 29 -0.84 -34.63 -17.49
N TYR A 30 -0.95 -33.51 -16.78
CA TYR A 30 -2.04 -33.24 -15.83
C TYR A 30 -3.44 -33.42 -16.45
N ASP A 31 -3.62 -33.05 -17.71
CA ASP A 31 -4.88 -33.14 -18.45
C ASP A 31 -5.19 -34.56 -18.97
N LYS A 32 -4.31 -35.53 -18.72
CA LYS A 32 -4.40 -36.92 -19.19
C LYS A 32 -4.50 -37.93 -18.05
N SER A 33 -5.24 -37.59 -17.00
CA SER A 33 -5.49 -38.48 -15.85
C SER A 33 -6.16 -39.79 -16.25
N GLU A 34 -7.11 -39.77 -17.18
CA GLU A 34 -7.78 -40.98 -17.70
C GLU A 34 -6.79 -41.95 -18.35
N ALA A 35 -5.82 -41.44 -19.10
CA ALA A 35 -4.77 -42.26 -19.71
C ALA A 35 -3.85 -42.90 -18.66
N ALA A 36 -3.55 -42.17 -17.58
CA ALA A 36 -2.80 -42.73 -16.46
C ALA A 36 -3.58 -43.86 -15.76
N THR A 37 -4.90 -43.69 -15.58
CA THR A 37 -5.77 -44.73 -15.01
C THR A 37 -5.88 -45.96 -15.91
N ALA A 38 -6.01 -45.77 -17.22
CA ALA A 38 -6.02 -46.87 -18.19
C ALA A 38 -4.71 -47.68 -18.13
N TYR A 39 -3.56 -47.00 -18.10
CA TYR A 39 -2.26 -47.65 -17.99
C TYR A 39 -2.09 -48.41 -16.65
N VAL A 40 -2.65 -47.90 -15.55
CA VAL A 40 -2.71 -48.62 -14.27
C VAL A 40 -3.53 -49.92 -14.40
N ALA A 41 -4.65 -49.90 -15.14
CA ALA A 41 -5.47 -51.09 -15.37
C ALA A 41 -4.71 -52.13 -16.20
N GLU A 42 -4.07 -51.72 -17.30
CA GLU A 42 -3.23 -52.59 -18.14
C GLU A 42 -2.11 -53.26 -17.32
N LEU A 43 -1.42 -52.49 -16.47
CA LEU A 43 -0.37 -53.04 -15.62
C LEU A 43 -0.90 -54.03 -14.57
N LYS A 44 -2.11 -53.81 -14.04
CA LYS A 44 -2.75 -54.75 -13.11
C LYS A 44 -3.17 -56.05 -13.80
N GLU A 45 -3.70 -55.97 -15.02
CA GLU A 45 -4.03 -57.15 -15.84
C GLU A 45 -2.77 -57.96 -16.18
N ALA A 46 -1.65 -57.29 -16.43
CA ALA A 46 -0.33 -57.90 -16.59
C ALA A 46 0.28 -58.46 -15.28
N GLY A 47 -0.45 -58.42 -14.16
CA GLY A 47 -0.02 -58.95 -12.86
C GLY A 47 0.97 -58.07 -12.09
N HIS A 48 1.20 -56.83 -12.52
CA HIS A 48 2.04 -55.87 -11.81
C HIS A 48 1.27 -55.12 -10.71
N LYS A 49 2.03 -54.50 -9.79
CA LYS A 49 1.51 -53.66 -8.71
C LYS A 49 1.91 -52.20 -8.94
N PRO A 50 1.22 -51.48 -9.85
CA PRO A 50 1.54 -50.10 -10.15
C PRO A 50 1.17 -49.16 -9.00
N LEU A 51 2.02 -48.17 -8.76
CA LEU A 51 1.81 -47.04 -7.87
C LEU A 51 1.53 -45.80 -8.71
N LEU A 52 0.44 -45.09 -8.37
CA LEU A 52 0.07 -43.83 -8.99
C LEU A 52 0.47 -42.69 -8.04
N SER A 53 1.32 -41.78 -8.49
CA SER A 53 1.74 -40.60 -7.75
C SER A 53 1.63 -39.35 -8.61
N VAL A 54 1.14 -38.25 -8.05
CA VAL A 54 1.20 -36.93 -8.70
C VAL A 54 2.52 -36.29 -8.30
N LEU A 55 3.26 -35.74 -9.26
CA LEU A 55 4.53 -35.05 -9.00
C LEU A 55 4.28 -33.66 -8.38
N ASP A 56 5.36 -32.97 -8.05
CA ASP A 56 5.41 -31.66 -7.39
C ASP A 56 6.25 -30.63 -8.18
N GLU A 57 6.22 -30.74 -9.51
CA GLU A 57 7.06 -29.95 -10.43
C GLU A 57 6.36 -28.71 -11.02
N SER A 58 5.04 -28.62 -10.90
CA SER A 58 4.26 -27.55 -11.54
C SER A 58 2.96 -27.25 -10.79
N TYR A 59 2.78 -25.99 -10.46
CA TYR A 59 1.62 -25.48 -9.73
C TYR A 59 1.09 -24.22 -10.41
N LEU A 60 -0.21 -23.97 -10.28
CA LEU A 60 -0.86 -22.77 -10.76
C LEU A 60 -1.60 -22.09 -9.61
N VAL A 61 -1.19 -20.86 -9.30
CA VAL A 61 -1.84 -20.00 -8.31
C VAL A 61 -2.83 -19.09 -9.05
N ARG A 62 -4.07 -19.00 -8.58
CA ARG A 62 -5.13 -18.15 -9.16
C ARG A 62 -5.75 -17.25 -8.12
N TRP A 63 -6.09 -16.02 -8.52
CA TRP A 63 -6.78 -15.06 -7.66
C TRP A 63 -7.60 -14.08 -8.51
N LYS A 64 -8.35 -13.20 -7.84
CA LYS A 64 -8.99 -12.04 -8.49
C LYS A 64 -8.22 -10.77 -8.12
N ASP A 65 -7.96 -9.90 -9.09
CA ASP A 65 -7.38 -8.58 -8.82
C ASP A 65 -8.41 -7.61 -8.23
N GLU A 66 -7.97 -6.37 -7.97
CA GLU A 66 -8.78 -5.28 -7.40
C GLU A 66 -10.00 -4.91 -8.26
N TYR A 67 -9.97 -5.20 -9.56
CA TYR A 67 -11.09 -4.99 -10.49
C TYR A 67 -11.95 -6.24 -10.68
N GLY A 68 -11.67 -7.31 -9.92
CA GLY A 68 -12.39 -8.59 -9.99
C GLY A 68 -11.99 -9.48 -11.18
N LYS A 69 -10.94 -9.14 -11.93
CA LYS A 69 -10.45 -9.93 -13.06
C LYS A 69 -9.65 -11.12 -12.55
N ARG A 70 -9.84 -12.28 -13.20
CA ARG A 70 -9.11 -13.51 -12.86
C ARG A 70 -7.66 -13.42 -13.36
N VAL A 71 -6.73 -13.62 -12.44
CA VAL A 71 -5.29 -13.65 -12.71
C VAL A 71 -4.72 -15.00 -12.26
N SER A 72 -3.67 -15.45 -12.92
CA SER A 72 -2.97 -16.69 -12.57
C SER A 72 -1.47 -16.59 -12.75
N LYS A 73 -0.70 -17.32 -11.94
CA LYS A 73 0.75 -17.42 -12.03
C LYS A 73 1.21 -18.85 -11.77
N SER A 74 2.14 -19.33 -12.58
CA SER A 74 2.73 -20.67 -12.42
C SER A 74 3.87 -20.64 -11.40
N ALA A 75 4.10 -21.77 -10.72
CA ALA A 75 5.20 -22.02 -9.80
C ALA A 75 5.80 -23.41 -10.07
N GLY A 76 7.11 -23.55 -9.87
CA GLY A 76 7.84 -24.81 -10.10
C GLY A 76 7.90 -25.74 -8.89
N SER A 77 7.33 -25.33 -7.75
CA SER A 77 7.28 -26.16 -6.53
C SER A 77 6.11 -25.76 -5.62
N ALA A 78 5.75 -26.64 -4.68
CA ALA A 78 4.72 -26.36 -3.68
C ALA A 78 5.09 -25.16 -2.80
N ALA A 79 6.36 -25.09 -2.38
CA ALA A 79 6.85 -23.99 -1.54
C ALA A 79 6.79 -22.64 -2.26
N GLU A 80 7.12 -22.60 -3.55
CA GLU A 80 6.98 -21.40 -4.37
C GLU A 80 5.52 -21.01 -4.57
N ALA A 81 4.63 -21.99 -4.81
CA ALA A 81 3.19 -21.73 -4.93
C ALA A 81 2.61 -21.14 -3.64
N ASP A 82 2.99 -21.67 -2.47
CA ASP A 82 2.60 -21.14 -1.17
C ASP A 82 3.17 -19.73 -0.92
N ALA A 83 4.42 -19.48 -1.32
CA ALA A 83 5.01 -18.14 -1.22
C ALA A 83 4.26 -17.12 -2.09
N ILE A 84 3.90 -17.50 -3.33
CA ILE A 84 3.08 -16.65 -4.21
C ILE A 84 1.70 -16.42 -3.60
N LYS A 85 1.04 -17.46 -3.10
CA LYS A 85 -0.27 -17.36 -2.45
C LYS A 85 -0.23 -16.40 -1.25
N LYS A 86 0.71 -16.60 -0.33
CA LYS A 86 0.87 -15.73 0.86
C LYS A 86 1.13 -14.29 0.47
N ARG A 87 1.96 -14.05 -0.54
CA ARG A 87 2.20 -12.69 -1.07
C ARG A 87 0.90 -12.08 -1.62
N VAL A 88 0.18 -12.81 -2.48
CA VAL A 88 -1.08 -12.30 -3.06
C VAL A 88 -2.13 -12.06 -1.97
N GLU A 89 -2.24 -12.94 -0.98
CA GLU A 89 -3.16 -12.74 0.14
C GLU A 89 -2.77 -11.55 1.01
N ALA A 90 -1.47 -11.32 1.25
CA ALA A 90 -0.99 -10.12 1.91
C ALA A 90 -1.29 -8.85 1.08
N ASP A 91 -1.01 -8.88 -0.22
CA ASP A 91 -1.27 -7.78 -1.15
C ASP A 91 -2.78 -7.45 -1.21
N GLN A 92 -3.64 -8.46 -1.20
CA GLN A 92 -5.10 -8.31 -1.22
C GLN A 92 -5.68 -7.89 0.14
N TYR A 93 -5.11 -8.40 1.25
CA TYR A 93 -5.54 -8.05 2.61
C TYR A 93 -5.17 -6.60 2.95
N HIS A 94 -4.04 -6.12 2.45
CA HIS A 94 -3.54 -4.77 2.68
C HIS A 94 -3.85 -3.78 1.54
N GLY A 95 -4.41 -4.24 0.42
CA GLY A 95 -4.93 -3.40 -0.66
C GLY A 95 -3.88 -2.72 -1.55
N LEU A 96 -2.65 -3.25 -1.62
CA LEU A 96 -1.54 -2.96 -2.55
C LEU A 96 -0.25 -3.33 -1.78
N PHE A 97 0.78 -3.82 -2.47
CA PHE A 97 2.12 -3.79 -1.89
C PHE A 97 2.52 -2.33 -1.70
N VAL A 98 2.40 -1.88 -0.45
CA VAL A 98 2.78 -0.56 0.00
C VAL A 98 4.29 -0.55 0.17
N ASP A 99 5.00 0.19 -0.67
CA ASP A 99 6.41 0.44 -0.44
C ASP A 99 6.56 1.44 0.73
N TYR A 100 6.70 0.90 1.94
CA TYR A 100 6.95 1.68 3.16
C TYR A 100 8.32 2.39 3.14
N THR A 101 9.22 2.04 2.20
CA THR A 101 10.58 2.63 2.20
C THR A 101 10.55 4.13 1.96
N GLU A 102 9.60 4.64 1.18
CA GLU A 102 9.44 6.08 0.98
C GLU A 102 8.84 6.77 2.22
N GLY A 103 7.93 6.11 2.94
CA GLY A 103 7.38 6.60 4.21
C GLY A 103 8.41 6.73 5.33
N HIS A 104 9.42 5.87 5.33
CA HIS A 104 10.56 5.94 6.24
C HIS A 104 11.58 7.02 5.87
N LYS A 105 11.66 7.42 4.60
CA LYS A 105 12.60 8.45 4.12
C LYS A 105 12.02 9.85 4.26
N LEU A 106 10.73 10.02 3.94
CA LEU A 106 10.07 11.30 3.92
C LEU A 106 9.51 11.64 5.30
N LYS A 107 9.76 12.85 5.74
CA LYS A 107 9.14 13.38 6.96
C LYS A 107 7.75 13.90 6.64
N LEU A 108 6.89 13.97 7.65
CA LEU A 108 5.59 14.63 7.49
C LEU A 108 5.75 16.10 7.05
N SER A 109 6.83 16.78 7.46
CA SER A 109 7.20 18.12 6.99
C SER A 109 7.35 18.20 5.48
N ASP A 110 7.95 17.18 4.86
CA ASP A 110 8.14 17.14 3.41
C ASP A 110 6.79 16.98 2.70
N LEU A 111 5.89 16.17 3.28
CA LEU A 111 4.55 15.95 2.75
C LEU A 111 3.65 17.19 2.88
N VAL A 112 3.69 17.91 4.00
CA VAL A 112 2.90 19.15 4.15
C VAL A 112 3.40 20.26 3.23
N ILE A 113 4.72 20.38 3.01
CA ILE A 113 5.29 21.32 2.03
C ILE A 113 4.85 20.91 0.62
N ARG A 114 5.01 19.66 0.24
CA ARG A 114 4.57 19.17 -1.07
C ARG A 114 3.08 19.39 -1.30
N TYR A 115 2.25 19.15 -0.28
CA TYR A 115 0.81 19.37 -0.35
C TYR A 115 0.47 20.84 -0.58
N LEU A 116 1.19 21.74 0.11
CA LEU A 116 1.03 23.18 -0.05
C LEU A 116 1.30 23.63 -1.50
N TRP A 117 2.28 23.03 -2.17
CA TRP A 117 2.64 23.36 -3.54
C TRP A 117 1.77 22.67 -4.60
N GLU A 118 1.42 21.39 -4.42
CA GLU A 118 0.77 20.58 -5.47
C GLU A 118 -0.77 20.55 -5.39
N GLU A 119 -1.34 20.61 -4.19
CA GLU A 119 -2.78 20.37 -3.97
C GLU A 119 -3.51 21.55 -3.36
N ALA A 120 -2.96 22.16 -2.32
CA ALA A 120 -3.64 23.19 -1.54
C ALA A 120 -4.19 24.37 -2.37
N PRO A 121 -3.51 24.87 -3.44
CA PRO A 121 -4.01 25.98 -4.25
C PRO A 121 -5.31 25.67 -5.00
N ARG A 122 -5.68 24.39 -5.13
CA ARG A 122 -6.94 23.93 -5.75
C ARG A 122 -8.14 24.00 -4.80
N LEU A 123 -7.92 24.42 -3.57
CA LEU A 123 -8.96 24.46 -2.54
C LEU A 123 -9.40 25.89 -2.27
N LYS A 124 -10.71 26.09 -2.09
CA LYS A 124 -11.26 27.37 -1.62
C LYS A 124 -10.66 27.82 -0.29
N SER A 125 -10.26 26.86 0.55
CA SER A 125 -9.63 27.09 1.86
C SER A 125 -8.10 27.25 1.81
N PHE A 126 -7.51 27.48 0.63
CA PHE A 126 -6.05 27.52 0.42
C PHE A 126 -5.32 28.40 1.44
N LEU A 127 -5.72 29.67 1.60
CA LEU A 127 -5.03 30.60 2.50
C LEU A 127 -4.99 30.11 3.95
N ILE A 128 -6.12 29.60 4.45
CA ILE A 128 -6.22 29.11 5.83
C ILE A 128 -5.26 27.93 6.04
N GLY A 129 -5.29 26.96 5.13
CA GLY A 129 -4.38 25.82 5.18
C GLY A 129 -2.90 26.23 5.05
N ALA A 130 -2.60 27.19 4.17
CA ALA A 130 -1.24 27.71 3.99
C ALA A 130 -0.70 28.41 5.24
N TYR A 131 -1.55 29.14 5.97
CA TYR A 131 -1.16 29.76 7.25
C TYR A 131 -0.93 28.71 8.34
N GLN A 132 -1.78 27.68 8.42
CA GLN A 132 -1.60 26.57 9.37
C GLN A 132 -0.31 25.81 9.12
N ILE A 133 -0.05 25.42 7.86
CA ILE A 133 1.19 24.74 7.46
C ILE A 133 2.40 25.61 7.80
N ASN A 134 2.38 26.90 7.46
CA ASN A 134 3.47 27.81 7.81
C ASN A 134 3.65 28.01 9.32
N SER A 135 2.60 27.87 10.14
CA SER A 135 2.74 27.89 11.60
C SER A 135 3.51 26.66 12.07
N TRP A 136 3.12 25.46 11.61
CA TRP A 136 3.80 24.21 11.99
C TRP A 136 5.26 24.18 11.53
N LEU A 137 5.55 24.67 10.32
CA LEU A 137 6.93 24.76 9.84
C LEU A 137 7.79 25.63 10.78
N VAL A 138 7.29 26.81 11.15
CA VAL A 138 8.03 27.69 12.08
C VAL A 138 8.22 27.04 13.44
N ASP A 139 7.19 26.38 13.98
CA ASP A 139 7.27 25.67 15.27
C ASP A 139 8.27 24.53 15.25
N ALA A 140 8.40 23.87 14.10
CA ALA A 140 9.41 22.85 13.86
C ALA A 140 10.81 23.41 13.55
N GLY A 141 10.99 24.73 13.52
CA GLY A 141 12.26 25.38 13.15
C GLY A 141 12.58 25.34 11.65
N LEU A 142 11.57 25.10 10.81
CA LEU A 142 11.67 25.06 9.35
C LEU A 142 11.29 26.42 8.72
N PRO A 143 11.82 26.73 7.52
CA PRO A 143 11.49 27.96 6.83
C PRO A 143 10.03 27.99 6.35
N ARG A 144 9.41 29.16 6.46
CA ARG A 144 8.09 29.43 5.86
C ARG A 144 8.16 29.34 4.35
N GLN A 145 7.08 28.87 3.76
CA GLN A 145 6.85 28.89 2.32
C GLN A 145 6.18 30.22 1.93
N ASP A 146 6.64 30.84 0.84
CA ASP A 146 6.01 32.04 0.29
C ASP A 146 4.68 31.66 -0.37
N ILE A 147 3.57 32.05 0.27
CA ILE A 147 2.21 31.73 -0.19
C ILE A 147 1.92 32.36 -1.56
N ALA A 148 2.47 33.54 -1.84
CA ALA A 148 2.28 34.21 -3.13
C ALA A 148 3.04 33.49 -4.24
N GLU A 149 4.26 33.04 -3.97
CA GLU A 149 5.05 32.24 -4.90
C GLU A 149 4.38 30.88 -5.18
N VAL A 150 3.96 30.17 -4.12
CA VAL A 150 3.23 28.89 -4.20
C VAL A 150 2.01 29.02 -5.12
N HIS A 151 1.20 30.05 -4.90
CA HIS A 151 -0.03 30.27 -5.67
C HIS A 151 0.26 30.62 -7.14
N ALA A 152 1.23 31.51 -7.37
CA ALA A 152 1.62 31.94 -8.72
C ALA A 152 2.22 30.80 -9.55
N ALA A 153 2.99 29.91 -8.93
CA ALA A 153 3.63 28.78 -9.60
C ALA A 153 2.65 27.64 -9.93
N HIS A 154 1.53 27.54 -9.23
CA HIS A 154 0.59 26.44 -9.41
C HIS A 154 -0.18 26.56 -10.75
N LYS A 155 -0.20 25.48 -11.53
CA LYS A 155 -0.78 25.49 -12.90
C LYS A 155 -2.29 25.77 -12.94
N ASN A 156 -3.02 25.27 -11.93
CA ASN A 156 -4.48 25.29 -11.89
C ASN A 156 -5.03 25.60 -10.49
N PRO A 157 -4.83 26.81 -9.93
CA PRO A 157 -5.40 27.19 -8.64
C PRO A 157 -6.92 27.38 -8.76
N GLU A 158 -7.64 27.24 -7.65
CA GLU A 158 -9.10 27.44 -7.58
C GLU A 158 -9.50 28.87 -7.98
N ASP A 159 -8.76 29.86 -7.50
CA ASP A 159 -8.96 31.27 -7.84
C ASP A 159 -7.62 31.90 -8.22
N ARG A 160 -7.47 32.28 -9.50
CA ARG A 160 -6.26 32.95 -10.01
C ARG A 160 -6.12 34.40 -9.55
N ASN A 161 -7.21 35.05 -9.15
CA ASN A 161 -7.24 36.45 -8.71
C ASN A 161 -7.24 36.58 -7.19
N LEU A 162 -7.00 35.47 -6.48
CA LEU A 162 -6.95 35.44 -5.03
C LEU A 162 -5.95 36.48 -4.51
N ARG A 163 -6.45 37.41 -3.69
CA ARG A 163 -5.61 38.40 -3.03
C ARG A 163 -4.86 37.77 -1.87
N ILE A 164 -3.53 37.66 -2.01
CA ILE A 164 -2.65 37.15 -0.96
C ILE A 164 -2.10 38.34 -0.16
N PRO A 165 -2.41 38.45 1.15
CA PRO A 165 -1.87 39.52 1.99
C PRO A 165 -0.35 39.42 2.11
N LYS A 166 0.33 40.58 2.08
CA LYS A 166 1.77 40.63 2.37
C LYS A 166 2.02 40.22 3.83
N PRO A 167 3.12 39.49 4.12
CA PRO A 167 3.51 39.19 5.49
C PRO A 167 3.72 40.48 6.27
N ASN A 168 3.07 40.59 7.44
CA ASN A 168 3.20 41.75 8.33
C ASN A 168 4.23 41.51 9.47
N GLY A 169 4.94 40.37 9.44
CA GLY A 169 5.93 39.99 10.46
C GLY A 169 5.35 39.58 11.81
N HIS A 170 4.05 39.80 12.04
CA HIS A 170 3.38 39.44 13.28
C HIS A 170 2.85 38.02 13.21
N ARG A 171 3.27 37.19 14.17
CA ARG A 171 2.70 35.87 14.40
C ARG A 171 1.49 36.01 15.32
N MET A 172 0.33 35.50 14.88
CA MET A 172 -0.91 35.51 15.67
C MET A 172 -1.00 34.32 16.65
N SER A 173 -0.29 33.22 16.38
CA SER A 173 -0.31 32.01 17.19
C SER A 173 0.88 31.95 18.15
N GLU A 174 0.69 31.34 19.31
CA GLU A 174 1.82 30.96 20.17
C GLU A 174 2.58 29.77 19.57
N PRO A 175 3.91 29.70 19.77
CA PRO A 175 4.71 28.54 19.39
C PRO A 175 4.29 27.29 20.15
N ASN A 176 4.15 26.17 19.45
CA ASN A 176 3.77 24.90 20.05
C ASN A 176 4.86 23.86 19.80
N GLU A 177 5.48 23.37 20.88
CA GLU A 177 6.60 22.43 20.81
C GLU A 177 6.17 21.05 20.29
N ALA A 178 4.97 20.57 20.63
CA ALA A 178 4.44 19.31 20.08
C ALA A 178 4.38 19.32 18.56
N ALA A 179 4.20 20.46 17.88
CA ALA A 179 4.20 20.54 16.42
C ALA A 179 5.49 19.99 15.76
N LYS A 180 6.60 19.85 16.50
CA LYS A 180 7.83 19.17 16.04
C LYS A 180 7.62 17.72 15.63
N PHE A 181 6.49 17.10 15.94
CA PHE A 181 6.16 15.75 15.46
C PHE A 181 6.19 15.65 13.92
N ILE A 182 5.98 16.76 13.20
CA ILE A 182 6.09 16.78 11.73
C ILE A 182 7.49 16.46 11.21
N LEU A 183 8.52 16.54 12.05
CA LEU A 183 9.91 16.21 11.69
C LEU A 183 10.20 14.71 11.69
N LYS A 184 9.27 13.89 12.20
CA LYS A 184 9.40 12.44 12.17
C LYS A 184 9.15 11.91 10.74
N PRO A 185 9.75 10.76 10.39
CA PRO A 185 9.33 10.00 9.21
C PRO A 185 7.82 9.79 9.20
N PHE A 186 7.20 9.85 8.03
CA PHE A 186 5.76 9.70 7.89
C PHE A 186 5.26 8.38 8.47
N SER A 187 6.06 7.32 8.33
CA SER A 187 5.78 6.00 8.89
C SER A 187 5.85 5.88 10.41
N GLU A 188 6.42 6.88 11.08
CA GLU A 188 6.56 6.91 12.53
C GLU A 188 5.50 7.80 13.20
N ILE A 189 4.64 8.45 12.41
CA ILE A 189 3.57 9.31 12.93
C ILE A 189 2.48 8.42 13.54
N GLY A 190 2.36 8.47 14.86
CA GLY A 190 1.40 7.66 15.61
C GLY A 190 0.25 8.46 16.24
N PRO A 191 -0.77 7.77 16.76
CA PRO A 191 -1.85 8.40 17.53
C PRO A 191 -1.35 9.21 18.74
N THR A 192 -0.24 8.78 19.36
CA THR A 192 0.36 9.46 20.52
C THR A 192 0.91 10.83 20.18
N ASP A 193 1.45 11.01 18.96
CA ASP A 193 1.96 12.31 18.50
C ASP A 193 0.81 13.30 18.30
N LEU A 194 -0.29 12.84 17.68
CA LEU A 194 -1.48 13.65 17.48
C LEU A 194 -2.16 13.98 18.81
N GLN A 195 -2.26 13.02 19.73
CA GLN A 195 -2.84 13.27 21.06
C GLN A 195 -2.03 14.32 21.82
N ARG A 196 -0.70 14.18 21.85
CA ARG A 196 0.17 15.16 22.49
C ARG A 196 0.01 16.55 21.87
N TYR A 197 -0.07 16.62 20.54
CA TYR A 197 -0.33 17.89 19.85
C TYR A 197 -1.67 18.49 20.27
N VAL A 198 -2.74 17.70 20.32
CA VAL A 198 -4.06 18.16 20.77
C VAL A 198 -4.02 18.64 22.21
N ASP A 199 -3.37 17.90 23.10
CA ASP A 199 -3.29 18.22 24.53
C ASP A 199 -2.57 19.57 24.74
N GLU A 200 -1.35 19.72 24.21
CA GLU A 200 -0.59 20.98 24.31
C GLU A 200 -1.33 22.13 23.62
N ARG A 201 -1.97 21.88 22.47
CA ARG A 201 -2.66 22.93 21.71
C ARG A 201 -3.96 23.39 22.35
N SER A 202 -4.61 22.53 23.14
CA SER A 202 -5.86 22.85 23.85
C SER A 202 -5.69 23.89 24.96
N GLU A 203 -4.45 24.14 25.40
CA GLU A 203 -4.12 25.19 26.37
C GLU A 203 -4.25 26.59 25.76
N ASP A 204 -4.02 26.73 24.45
CA ASP A 204 -3.90 28.03 23.77
C ASP A 204 -5.07 28.39 22.86
N VAL A 205 -5.77 27.38 22.31
CA VAL A 205 -6.79 27.61 21.28
C VAL A 205 -8.05 26.78 21.47
N ASP A 206 -9.17 27.30 20.98
CA ASP A 206 -10.45 26.59 21.00
C ASP A 206 -10.40 25.25 20.25
N PRO A 207 -11.17 24.24 20.69
CA PRO A 207 -11.27 22.94 20.02
C PRO A 207 -11.62 23.01 18.53
N ALA A 208 -12.39 24.03 18.11
CA ALA A 208 -12.72 24.24 16.71
C ALA A 208 -11.49 24.57 15.83
N THR A 209 -10.49 25.24 16.40
CA THR A 209 -9.22 25.53 15.71
C THR A 209 -8.41 24.26 15.54
N ILE A 210 -8.30 23.46 16.60
CA ILE A 210 -7.61 22.16 16.60
C ILE A 210 -8.22 21.23 15.55
N ASN A 211 -9.55 21.15 15.48
CA ASN A 211 -10.23 20.32 14.48
C ASN A 211 -9.87 20.73 13.04
N ARG A 212 -9.79 22.03 12.75
CA ARG A 212 -9.39 22.53 11.42
C ARG A 212 -7.92 22.23 11.11
N GLU A 213 -7.06 22.30 12.11
CA GLU A 213 -5.64 21.94 12.03
C GLU A 213 -5.49 20.43 11.72
N LEU A 214 -6.20 19.57 12.45
CA LEU A 214 -6.23 18.12 12.21
C LEU A 214 -6.86 17.75 10.85
N ASP A 215 -7.87 18.49 10.38
CA ASP A 215 -8.47 18.30 9.06
C ASP A 215 -7.47 18.55 7.92
N VAL A 216 -6.53 19.49 8.10
CA VAL A 216 -5.46 19.72 7.13
C VAL A 216 -4.45 18.57 7.17
N ILE A 217 -4.01 18.12 8.35
CA ILE A 217 -3.12 16.96 8.49
C ILE A 217 -3.77 15.72 7.85
N SER A 218 -5.05 15.47 8.14
CA SER A 218 -5.79 14.33 7.57
C SER A 218 -5.85 14.40 6.04
N ARG A 219 -6.06 15.58 5.47
CA ARG A 219 -6.02 15.78 4.01
C ARG A 219 -4.64 15.51 3.42
N VAL A 220 -3.57 15.96 4.07
CA VAL A 220 -2.19 15.67 3.65
C VAL A 220 -1.93 14.17 3.65
N CYS A 221 -2.29 13.46 4.73
CA CYS A 221 -2.12 12.01 4.82
C CYS A 221 -2.89 11.27 3.73
N ARG A 222 -4.15 11.64 3.47
CA ARG A 222 -4.96 11.04 2.39
C ARG A 222 -4.33 11.28 1.02
N VAL A 223 -3.88 12.50 0.73
CA VAL A 223 -3.17 12.77 -0.54
C VAL A 223 -1.90 11.96 -0.66
N ALA A 224 -1.12 11.86 0.42
CA ALA A 224 0.11 11.06 0.41
C ALA A 224 -0.17 9.60 0.07
N ILE A 225 -1.17 8.99 0.72
CA ILE A 225 -1.54 7.59 0.53
C ILE A 225 -2.22 7.37 -0.83
N ASP A 226 -3.27 8.12 -1.14
CA ASP A 226 -4.15 7.84 -2.28
C ASP A 226 -3.56 8.32 -3.60
N LYS A 227 -2.88 9.47 -3.59
CA LYS A 227 -2.38 10.14 -4.80
C LYS A 227 -0.89 9.91 -5.02
N TRP A 228 -0.08 10.09 -3.99
CA TRP A 228 1.37 9.92 -4.11
C TRP A 228 1.84 8.49 -3.84
N ARG A 229 0.96 7.61 -3.35
CA ARG A 229 1.27 6.23 -2.99
C ARG A 229 2.41 6.13 -1.95
N ILE A 230 2.55 7.16 -1.12
CA ILE A 230 3.45 7.20 0.02
C ILE A 230 2.64 6.83 1.24
N HIS A 231 3.05 5.76 1.91
CA HIS A 231 2.32 5.25 3.05
C HIS A 231 3.17 5.39 4.30
N GLY A 232 2.51 5.78 5.39
CA GLY A 232 3.05 5.75 6.73
C GLY A 232 2.65 4.46 7.43
#